data_AF-A0A2N2N0A5-F1
#
_entry.id   AF-A0A2N2N0A5-F1
#
_cell.length_a   1.000
_cell.length_b   1.000
_cell.length_c   1.000
_cell.angle_alpha   90.00
_cell.angle_beta   90.00
_cell.angle_gamma   90.00
#
_symmetry.space_group_name_H-M   'P 1'
#
loop_
_entity.id
_entity.type
_entity.pdbx_description
1 polymer ?
#
loop_
_entity_poly.entity_id
_entity_poly.type
_entity_poly.pdbx_seq_one_letter_code
_entity_poly.pdbx_strand_id
1 'polypeptide(L)'
;LEKLAKMQVKSLSLSADSQELLKSLPHYAQKAVEAGFSLVTDLPVPYSSFNPIALELEMGEMRTDGAGSSFLYVEPDGDVLAGQGKEAVLGNFLTDPFNRIWAQAKISHNG
;
A
#
# COMPACT_ATOMS: atom_id res chain seq x y z
N LEU A 1 11.59 6.22 21.39
CA LEU A 1 10.54 5.64 22.27
C LEU A 1 10.32 6.47 23.53
N GLU A 2 11.34 6.76 24.33
CA GLU A 2 11.21 7.57 25.57
C GLU A 2 10.53 8.93 25.38
N LYS A 3 10.90 9.68 24.32
CA LYS A 3 10.24 10.95 23.99
C LYS A 3 8.73 10.77 23.73
N LEU A 4 8.36 9.73 22.99
CA LEU A 4 6.96 9.42 22.66
C LEU A 4 6.19 8.98 23.91
N ALA A 5 6.83 8.22 24.80
CA ALA A 5 6.26 7.81 26.08
C ALA A 5 6.01 9.03 27.00
N LYS A 6 6.96 9.98 27.06
CA LYS A 6 6.78 11.27 27.77
C LYS A 6 5.62 12.10 27.19
N MET A 7 5.37 11.97 25.89
CA MET A 7 4.23 12.59 25.21
C MET A 7 2.92 11.79 25.36
N GLN A 8 2.91 10.72 26.16
CA GLN A 8 1.74 9.86 26.40
C GLN A 8 1.17 9.21 25.12
N VAL A 9 2.00 9.02 24.10
CA VAL A 9 1.64 8.24 22.92
C VAL A 9 1.42 6.78 23.35
N LYS A 10 0.27 6.20 23.00
CA LYS A 10 -0.08 4.81 23.39
C LYS A 10 0.11 3.81 22.26
N SER A 11 -0.01 4.27 21.03
CA SER A 11 0.00 3.41 19.85
C SER A 11 1.04 3.88 18.84
N LEU A 12 1.71 2.93 18.19
CA LEU A 12 2.70 3.19 17.14
C LEU A 12 2.36 2.37 15.90
N SER A 13 2.44 3.01 14.74
CA SER A 13 2.52 2.33 13.44
C SER A 13 3.98 2.37 12.97
N LEU A 14 4.51 1.20 12.59
CA LEU A 14 5.89 1.03 12.15
C LEU A 14 5.89 0.49 10.72
N SER A 15 6.62 1.16 9.84
CA SER A 15 6.83 0.78 8.45
C SER A 15 8.30 0.88 8.07
N ALA A 16 8.69 0.21 6.99
CA ALA A 16 10.04 0.29 6.41
C ALA A 16 9.97 0.81 4.96
N ASP A 17 10.93 1.64 4.58
CA ASP A 17 11.10 2.17 3.22
C ASP A 17 12.20 1.44 2.43
N SER A 18 12.90 0.48 3.05
CA SER A 18 14.00 -0.26 2.46
C SER A 18 14.05 -1.71 2.98
N GLN A 19 14.61 -2.61 2.17
CA GLN A 19 14.75 -4.02 2.51
C GLN A 19 15.64 -4.25 3.74
N GLU A 20 16.64 -3.39 3.95
CA GLU A 20 17.53 -3.47 5.11
C GLU A 20 16.79 -3.12 6.40
N LEU A 21 16.00 -2.04 6.40
CA LEU A 21 15.18 -1.67 7.54
C LEU A 21 14.07 -2.68 7.78
N LEU A 22 13.49 -3.23 6.72
CA LEU A 22 12.49 -4.29 6.81
C LEU A 22 12.98 -5.51 7.61
N LYS A 23 14.23 -5.95 7.37
CA LYS A 23 14.83 -7.05 8.14
C LYS A 23 14.98 -6.73 9.63
N SER A 24 15.14 -5.45 9.97
CA SER A 24 15.28 -4.97 11.35
C SER A 24 13.95 -4.55 12.01
N LEU A 25 12.87 -4.45 11.22
CA LEU A 25 11.55 -3.99 11.69
C LEU A 25 11.01 -4.84 12.85
N PRO A 26 11.14 -6.20 12.86
CA PRO A 26 10.70 -7.01 14.00
C PRO A 26 11.41 -6.66 15.31
N HIS A 27 12.70 -6.32 15.26
CA HIS A 27 13.47 -5.92 16.42
C HIS A 27 12.98 -4.58 17.01
N TYR A 28 12.64 -3.62 16.14
CA TYR A 28 12.10 -2.34 16.58
C TYR A 28 10.66 -2.46 17.09
N ALA A 29 9.85 -3.32 16.47
CA ALA A 29 8.52 -3.66 16.94
C ALA A 29 8.56 -4.26 18.36
N GLN A 30 9.47 -5.21 18.60
CA GLN A 30 9.67 -5.81 19.91
C GLN A 30 10.03 -4.75 20.97
N LYS A 31 10.97 -3.86 20.68
CA LYS A 31 11.36 -2.76 21.59
C LYS A 31 10.21 -1.80 21.88
N ALA A 32 9.34 -1.55 20.91
CA ALA A 32 8.15 -0.71 21.11
C ALA A 32 7.14 -1.39 22.05
N VAL A 33 6.90 -2.68 21.89
CA VAL A 33 6.02 -3.45 22.79
C VAL A 33 6.59 -3.51 24.21
N GLU A 34 7.89 -3.77 24.36
CA GLU A 34 8.58 -3.77 25.66
C GLU A 34 8.52 -2.40 26.36
N ALA A 35 8.48 -1.31 25.59
CA ALA A 35 8.31 0.04 26.10
C ALA A 35 6.83 0.40 26.40
N GLY A 36 5.90 -0.55 26.28
CA GLY A 36 4.49 -0.39 26.65
C GLY A 36 3.61 0.22 25.56
N PHE A 37 4.10 0.31 24.32
CA PHE A 37 3.29 0.78 23.19
C PHE A 37 2.46 -0.37 22.60
N SER A 38 1.23 -0.07 22.20
CA SER A 38 0.46 -0.95 21.32
C SER A 38 0.88 -0.72 19.87
N LEU A 39 1.25 -1.78 19.16
CA LEU A 39 1.48 -1.67 17.73
C LEU A 39 0.14 -1.69 17.00
N VAL A 40 -0.11 -0.67 16.20
CA VAL A 40 -1.28 -0.57 15.34
C VAL A 40 -0.78 -0.55 13.92
N THR A 41 -1.22 -1.52 13.12
CA THR A 41 -0.99 -1.52 11.69
C THR A 41 -2.12 -0.73 11.04
N ASP A 42 -1.83 0.52 10.69
CA ASP A 42 -2.60 1.12 9.60
C ASP A 42 -2.24 0.31 8.36
N LEU A 43 -3.23 -0.31 7.73
CA LEU A 43 -3.06 -0.84 6.39
C LEU A 43 -2.93 0.36 5.46
N PRO A 44 -1.72 0.72 4.99
CA PRO A 44 -1.70 1.62 3.86
C PRO A 44 -2.43 0.86 2.75
N VAL A 45 -3.48 1.47 2.25
CA VAL A 45 -4.02 1.17 0.92
C VAL A 45 -2.82 0.85 0.01
N PRO A 46 -2.92 -0.18 -0.86
CA PRO A 46 -1.81 -0.95 -1.47
C PRO A 46 -0.74 -0.19 -2.30
N TYR A 47 -0.63 1.13 -2.13
CA TYR A 47 0.41 2.01 -2.64
C TYR A 47 1.83 1.72 -2.12
N SER A 48 2.01 0.90 -1.06
CA SER A 48 3.34 0.49 -0.60
C SER A 48 3.61 -0.98 -0.92
N SER A 49 4.71 -1.25 -1.62
CA SER A 49 5.25 -2.59 -1.88
C SER A 49 5.64 -3.34 -0.59
N PHE A 50 5.73 -2.65 0.54
CA PHE A 50 6.07 -3.18 1.86
C PHE A 50 4.90 -3.11 2.87
N ASN A 51 3.66 -3.14 2.39
CA ASN A 51 2.51 -3.21 3.29
C ASN A 51 2.53 -4.54 4.10
N PRO A 52 2.00 -4.56 5.34
CA PRO A 52 2.08 -5.74 6.21
C PRO A 52 1.50 -7.02 5.58
N ILE A 53 0.43 -6.90 4.80
CA ILE A 53 -0.16 -8.02 4.07
C ILE A 53 0.82 -8.54 3.00
N ALA A 54 1.46 -7.65 2.22
CA ALA A 54 2.45 -8.05 1.24
C ALA A 54 3.68 -8.74 1.86
N LEU A 55 4.04 -8.38 3.10
CA LEU A 55 5.12 -9.01 3.84
C LEU A 55 4.75 -10.39 4.38
N GLU A 56 3.52 -10.55 4.88
CA GLU A 56 2.98 -11.85 5.28
C GLU A 56 2.79 -12.77 4.06
N LEU A 57 2.36 -12.22 2.94
CA LEU A 57 2.16 -12.93 1.68
C LEU A 57 3.46 -13.20 0.93
N GLU A 58 4.60 -12.56 1.22
CA GLU A 58 5.89 -12.84 0.58
C GLU A 58 6.39 -14.28 0.82
N MET A 59 5.78 -14.98 1.79
CA MET A 59 5.97 -16.41 2.04
C MET A 59 5.12 -17.32 1.11
N GLY A 60 4.24 -16.73 0.29
CA GLY A 60 3.40 -17.37 -0.72
C GLY A 60 3.55 -16.67 -2.07
N GLU A 61 3.32 -17.40 -3.15
CA GLU A 61 3.65 -16.95 -4.50
C GLU A 61 2.89 -15.68 -4.95
N MET A 62 3.60 -14.84 -5.69
CA MET A 62 3.18 -13.65 -6.46
C MET A 62 2.75 -12.39 -5.68
N ARG A 63 3.67 -11.42 -5.63
CA ARG A 63 3.35 -10.00 -5.46
C ARG A 63 2.49 -9.55 -6.64
N THR A 64 1.26 -9.12 -6.37
CA THR A 64 0.48 -8.35 -7.35
C THR A 64 0.68 -6.87 -7.05
N ASP A 65 1.19 -6.12 -8.03
CA ASP A 65 1.21 -4.66 -7.94
C ASP A 65 -0.25 -4.20 -7.97
N GLY A 66 -0.72 -3.47 -6.96
CA GLY A 66 -2.16 -3.27 -6.79
C GLY A 66 -2.77 -2.33 -7.84
N ALA A 67 -1.95 -1.47 -8.44
CA ALA A 67 -2.34 -0.52 -9.49
C ALA A 67 -2.77 -1.25 -10.76
N GLY A 68 -4.05 -1.12 -11.15
CA GLY A 68 -4.60 -1.81 -12.32
C GLY A 68 -5.00 -3.27 -12.09
N SER A 69 -4.68 -3.86 -10.93
CA SER A 69 -5.09 -5.23 -10.53
C SER A 69 -6.16 -5.27 -9.44
N SER A 70 -6.07 -4.36 -8.47
CA SER A 70 -6.97 -4.32 -7.30
C SER A 70 -7.67 -2.97 -7.14
N PHE A 71 -7.11 -1.90 -7.72
CA PHE A 71 -7.67 -0.56 -7.65
C PHE A 71 -7.41 0.23 -8.94
N LEU A 72 -8.20 1.28 -9.15
CA LEU A 72 -8.09 2.25 -10.22
C LEU A 72 -7.95 3.64 -9.62
N TYR A 73 -7.22 4.52 -10.29
CA TYR A 73 -7.13 5.93 -9.93
C TYR A 73 -8.04 6.73 -10.85
N VAL A 74 -8.97 7.51 -10.30
CA VAL A 74 -9.92 8.31 -11.07
C VAL A 74 -9.66 9.79 -10.81
N GLU A 75 -9.39 10.54 -11.85
CA GLU A 75 -9.17 11.99 -11.80
C GLU A 75 -10.51 12.75 -11.81
N PRO A 76 -10.53 14.03 -11.36
CA PRO A 76 -11.78 14.80 -11.25
C PRO A 76 -12.55 14.99 -12.57
N ASP A 77 -11.87 14.91 -13.71
CA ASP A 77 -12.46 14.98 -15.06
C ASP A 77 -12.97 13.61 -15.58
N GLY A 78 -12.83 12.57 -14.76
CA GLY A 78 -13.28 11.22 -15.04
C GLY A 78 -12.20 10.32 -15.62
N ASP A 79 -11.02 10.82 -15.97
CA ASP A 79 -9.98 9.96 -16.52
C ASP A 79 -9.55 8.90 -15.51
N VAL A 80 -9.42 7.67 -16.00
CA VAL A 80 -9.08 6.50 -15.19
C VAL A 80 -7.67 6.05 -15.55
N LEU A 81 -6.80 6.01 -14.55
CA LEU A 81 -5.41 5.60 -14.62
C LEU A 81 -5.21 4.31 -13.82
N ALA A 82 -4.15 3.55 -14.13
CA ALA A 82 -3.79 2.37 -13.35
C ALA A 82 -3.40 2.73 -11.90
N GLY A 83 -2.81 3.91 -11.70
CA GLY A 83 -2.41 4.43 -10.40
C GLY A 83 -1.95 5.88 -10.50
N GLN A 84 -1.75 6.53 -9.35
CA GLN A 84 -1.26 7.90 -9.31
C GLN A 84 0.14 8.01 -9.96
N GLY A 85 0.32 8.99 -10.85
CA GLY A 85 1.58 9.19 -11.57
C GLY A 85 1.81 8.23 -12.75
N LYS A 86 0.80 7.44 -13.15
CA LYS A 86 0.80 6.69 -14.41
C LYS A 86 0.16 7.56 -15.49
N GLU A 87 0.86 7.80 -16.59
CA GLU A 87 0.38 8.70 -17.65
C GLU A 87 -0.62 8.03 -18.61
N ALA A 88 -0.76 6.70 -18.57
CA ALA A 88 -1.62 5.95 -19.47
C ALA A 88 -3.09 5.97 -19.03
N VAL A 89 -3.93 6.64 -19.80
CA VAL A 89 -5.39 6.68 -19.63
C VAL A 89 -6.03 5.36 -20.08
N LEU A 90 -6.72 4.69 -19.15
CA LEU A 90 -7.42 3.42 -19.34
C LEU A 90 -8.85 3.60 -19.87
N GLY A 91 -9.41 4.80 -19.72
CA GLY A 91 -10.75 5.19 -20.12
C GLY A 91 -11.24 6.36 -19.26
N ASN A 92 -12.50 6.76 -19.43
CA ASN A 92 -13.11 7.83 -18.64
C ASN A 92 -14.40 7.34 -17.95
N PHE A 93 -14.45 7.44 -16.63
CA PHE A 93 -15.52 6.91 -15.78
C PHE A 93 -16.87 7.59 -16.01
N LEU A 94 -16.88 8.81 -16.56
CA LEU A 94 -18.11 9.57 -16.83
C LEU A 94 -18.74 9.19 -18.17
N THR A 95 -17.95 8.69 -19.12
CA THR A 95 -18.40 8.44 -20.50
C THR A 95 -18.31 6.99 -20.93
N ASP A 96 -17.39 6.22 -20.37
CA ASP A 96 -17.17 4.83 -20.76
C ASP A 96 -17.91 3.84 -19.86
N PRO A 97 -18.41 2.73 -20.42
CA PRO A 97 -18.93 1.66 -19.60
C PRO A 97 -17.78 0.99 -18.84
N PHE A 98 -18.03 0.67 -17.56
CA PHE A 98 -17.01 0.15 -16.66
C PHE A 98 -16.29 -1.11 -17.18
N ASN A 99 -16.99 -1.99 -17.90
CA ASN A 99 -16.40 -3.19 -18.49
C ASN A 99 -15.27 -2.90 -19.49
N ARG A 100 -15.34 -1.79 -20.23
CA ARG A 100 -14.29 -1.33 -21.14
C ARG A 100 -13.07 -0.87 -20.34
N ILE A 101 -13.29 -0.03 -19.34
CA ILE A 101 -12.24 0.48 -18.45
C ILE A 101 -11.52 -0.68 -17.75
N TRP A 102 -12.27 -1.64 -17.21
CA TRP A 102 -11.71 -2.80 -16.54
C TRP A 102 -10.96 -3.75 -17.48
N ALA A 103 -11.41 -3.90 -18.73
CA ALA A 103 -10.66 -4.67 -19.73
C ALA A 103 -9.29 -4.02 -20.01
N GLN A 104 -9.23 -2.69 -20.10
CA GLN A 104 -7.97 -1.98 -20.31
C GLN A 104 -7.04 -2.04 -19.10
N ALA A 105 -7.58 -1.98 -17.89
CA ALA A 105 -6.79 -2.16 -16.67
C ALA A 105 -6.05 -3.51 -16.65
N LYS A 106 -6.75 -4.59 -17.01
CA LYS A 106 -6.16 -5.94 -17.11
C LYS A 106 -5.09 -6.05 -18.20
N ILE A 107 -5.25 -5.35 -19.32
CA ILE A 107 -4.24 -5.32 -20.39
C ILE A 107 -3.01 -4.54 -19.92
N SER A 108 -3.21 -3.36 -19.35
CA SER A 108 -2.13 -2.50 -18.85
C SER A 108 -1.30 -3.14 -17.75
N HIS A 109 -1.84 -4.11 -17.01
CA HIS A 109 -1.11 -4.85 -15.99
C HIS A 109 -0.22 -5.98 -16.56
N ASN A 110 -0.60 -6.56 -17.70
CA ASN A 110 0.10 -7.71 -18.28
C ASN A 110 1.10 -7.33 -19.39
N GLY A 111 1.32 -6.04 -19.61
CA GLY A 111 2.21 -5.47 -20.63
C GLY A 111 3.47 -4.85 -20.08
#